data_AF-A0A7X2PMK6-F1
#
_entry.id   AF-A0A7X2PMK6-F1
#
_cell.length_a   1.000
_cell.length_b   1.000
_cell.length_c   1.000
_cell.angle_alpha   90.00
_cell.angle_beta   90.00
_cell.angle_gamma   90.00
#
_symmetry.space_group_name_H-M   'P 1'
#
loop_
_entity.id
_entity.type
_entity.pdbx_description
1 polymer ?
#
loop_
_entity_poly.entity_id
_entity_poly.type
_entity_poly.pdbx_seq_one_letter_code
_entity_poly.pdbx_strand_id
1 'polypeptide(L)'
;MGLNIKNIEVERLATEVASMTGETKTEAIRKALAERKEHLTIPERKRSDGLQEWLEREVWPLTKPEFRGKPVTKEEMDALWE
;
A
#
# COMPACT_ATOMS: atom_id res chain seq x y z
N MET A 1 -28.73 10.68 -11.60
CA MET A 1 -29.44 9.39 -11.74
C MET A 1 -29.13 8.54 -10.52
N GLY A 2 -30.13 7.85 -9.97
CA GLY A 2 -29.98 7.07 -8.73
C GLY A 2 -29.60 5.62 -9.00
N LEU A 3 -28.73 5.06 -8.16
CA LEU A 3 -28.41 3.64 -8.14
C LEU A 3 -29.55 2.88 -7.43
N ASN A 4 -30.16 1.89 -8.08
CA ASN A 4 -31.16 1.03 -7.45
C ASN A 4 -30.49 -0.28 -7.00
N ILE A 5 -30.40 -0.49 -5.69
CA ILE A 5 -29.83 -1.70 -5.10
C ILE A 5 -30.97 -2.53 -4.50
N LYS A 6 -31.26 -3.68 -5.13
CA LYS A 6 -32.31 -4.62 -4.67
C LYS A 6 -31.73 -5.73 -3.79
N ASN A 7 -30.99 -5.33 -2.75
CA ASN A 7 -30.38 -6.26 -1.81
C ASN A 7 -30.63 -5.76 -0.38
N ILE A 8 -31.32 -6.59 0.42
CA ILE A 8 -31.75 -6.24 1.78
C ILE A 8 -30.57 -6.03 2.73
N GLU A 9 -29.48 -6.79 2.57
CA GLU A 9 -28.28 -6.63 3.41
C GLU A 9 -27.58 -5.31 3.11
N VAL A 10 -27.52 -4.88 1.84
CA VAL A 10 -26.94 -3.58 1.48
C VAL A 10 -27.77 -2.45 2.07
N GLU A 11 -29.10 -2.55 2.05
CA GLU A 11 -29.96 -1.55 2.67
C GLU A 11 -29.77 -1.49 4.19
N ARG A 12 -29.67 -2.66 4.85
CA ARG A 12 -29.41 -2.75 6.29
C ARG A 12 -28.07 -2.08 6.64
N LEU A 13 -27.00 -2.45 5.95
CA LEU A 13 -25.66 -1.88 6.14
C LEU A 13 -25.65 -0.36 5.91
N ALA A 14 -26.26 0.11 4.82
CA ALA A 14 -26.32 1.54 4.54
C ALA A 14 -27.11 2.30 5.61
N THR A 15 -28.14 1.68 6.19
CA THR A 15 -28.92 2.27 7.29
C THR A 15 -28.10 2.34 8.58
N GLU A 16 -27.40 1.26 8.93
CA GLU A 16 -26.57 1.20 10.14
C GLU A 16 -25.43 2.22 10.08
N VAL A 17 -24.69 2.26 8.97
CA VAL A 17 -23.58 3.21 8.78
C VAL A 17 -24.10 4.64 8.81
N ALA A 18 -25.19 4.94 8.09
CA ALA A 18 -25.83 6.25 8.12
C ALA A 18 -26.25 6.68 9.53
N SER A 19 -26.80 5.74 10.32
CA SER A 19 -27.16 6.00 11.72
C SER A 19 -25.95 6.26 12.61
N MET A 20 -24.81 5.63 12.34
CA MET A 20 -23.57 5.82 13.10
C MET A 20 -22.89 7.15 12.76
N THR A 21 -22.95 7.58 11.51
CA THR A 21 -22.24 8.78 11.03
C THR A 21 -23.11 10.04 11.00
N GLY A 22 -24.45 9.90 11.12
CA GLY A 22 -25.40 11.00 10.99
C GLY A 22 -25.61 11.45 9.54
N GLU A 23 -25.26 10.61 8.57
CA GLU A 23 -25.32 10.92 7.14
C GLU A 23 -26.53 10.25 6.47
N THR A 24 -26.76 10.52 5.18
CA THR A 24 -27.78 9.79 4.41
C THR A 24 -27.25 8.42 3.99
N LYS A 25 -28.14 7.44 3.76
CA LYS A 25 -27.77 6.12 3.22
C LYS A 25 -26.95 6.23 1.93
N THR A 26 -27.29 7.20 1.07
CA THR A 26 -26.56 7.45 -0.18
C THR A 26 -25.15 7.97 0.06
N GLU A 27 -24.97 8.88 1.02
CA GLU A 27 -23.63 9.38 1.37
C GLU A 27 -22.76 8.31 2.03
N ALA A 28 -23.34 7.51 2.91
CA ALA A 28 -22.66 6.35 3.49
C ALA A 28 -22.16 5.39 2.40
N ILE A 29 -23.01 5.06 1.42
CA ILE A 29 -22.62 4.20 0.28
C ILE A 29 -21.53 4.87 -0.57
N ARG A 30 -21.66 6.16 -0.88
CA ARG A 30 -20.68 6.89 -1.70
C ARG A 30 -19.31 6.90 -1.03
N LYS A 31 -19.24 7.18 0.27
CA LYS A 31 -17.98 7.18 1.03
C LYS A 31 -17.36 5.79 1.12
N ALA A 32 -18.15 4.77 1.46
CA ALA A 32 -17.66 3.40 1.52
C ALA A 32 -17.07 2.92 0.17
N LEU A 33 -17.69 3.28 -0.96
CA LEU A 33 -17.16 2.99 -2.29
C LEU A 33 -15.89 3.79 -2.61
N ALA A 34 -15.81 5.05 -2.19
CA ALA A 34 -14.63 5.89 -2.37
C ALA A 34 -13.43 5.34 -1.58
N GLU A 35 -13.62 5.00 -0.31
CA GLU A 35 -12.61 4.37 0.54
C GLU A 35 -12.16 3.02 -0.03
N ARG A 36 -13.11 2.17 -0.44
CA ARG A 36 -12.78 0.89 -1.06
C ARG A 36 -11.98 1.09 -2.35
N LYS A 37 -12.33 2.08 -3.17
CA LYS A 37 -11.56 2.42 -4.37
C LYS A 37 -10.16 2.88 -3.99
N GLU A 38 -10.01 3.77 -3.03
CA GLU A 38 -8.71 4.26 -2.55
C GLU A 38 -7.82 3.09 -2.11
N HIS A 39 -8.33 2.21 -1.25
CA HIS A 39 -7.63 1.01 -0.80
C HIS A 39 -7.23 0.07 -1.95
N LEU A 40 -8.03 -0.03 -3.00
CA LEU A 40 -7.71 -0.85 -4.18
C LEU A 40 -6.74 -0.15 -5.15
N THR A 41 -6.70 1.18 -5.15
CA THR A 41 -5.80 1.96 -6.02
C THR A 41 -4.41 2.15 -5.43
N ILE A 42 -4.26 2.03 -4.11
CA ILE A 42 -2.95 1.99 -3.48
C ILE A 42 -2.31 0.65 -3.89
N PRO A 43 -1.23 0.65 -4.70
CA PRO A 43 -0.52 -0.57 -5.02
C PRO A 43 -0.09 -1.22 -3.70
N GLU A 44 -0.26 -2.54 -3.56
CA GLU A 44 0.40 -3.30 -2.50
C GLU A 44 1.92 -3.15 -2.69
N ARG A 45 2.48 -2.04 -2.21
CA ARG A 45 3.93 -1.87 -2.14
C ARG A 45 4.42 -2.92 -1.17
N LYS A 46 5.21 -3.88 -1.65
CA LYS A 46 5.92 -4.78 -0.75
C LYS A 46 6.84 -3.89 0.09
N ARG A 47 7.05 -4.23 1.37
CA ARG A 47 7.99 -3.49 2.23
C ARG A 47 9.37 -3.31 1.58
N SER A 48 9.74 -4.23 0.70
CA SER A 48 10.95 -4.21 -0.12
C SER A 48 11.00 -3.10 -1.17
N ASP A 49 9.88 -2.61 -1.68
CA ASP A 49 9.86 -1.70 -2.82
C ASP A 49 10.49 -0.34 -2.46
N GLY A 50 10.21 0.16 -1.25
CA GLY A 50 10.86 1.37 -0.74
C GLY A 50 12.35 1.19 -0.45
N LEU A 51 12.75 0.00 0.02
CA LEU A 51 14.15 -0.33 0.26
C LEU A 51 14.92 -0.42 -1.06
N GLN A 52 14.34 -1.07 -2.07
CA GLN A 52 14.95 -1.20 -3.39
C GLN A 52 15.09 0.17 -4.06
N GLU A 53 14.04 1.01 -4.05
CA GLU A 53 14.10 2.35 -4.63
C GLU A 53 15.17 3.23 -3.96
N TRP A 54 15.32 3.11 -2.63
CA TRP A 54 16.39 3.80 -1.89
C TRP A 54 17.79 3.26 -2.23
N LEU A 55 17.97 1.94 -2.31
CA LEU A 55 19.24 1.33 -2.70
C LEU A 55 19.64 1.76 -4.12
N GLU A 56 18.70 1.76 -5.06
CA GLU A 56 18.89 2.20 -6.45
C GLU A 56 19.30 3.66 -6.56
N ARG A 57 18.66 4.54 -5.78
CA ARG A 57 18.87 5.99 -5.87
C ARG A 57 20.08 6.47 -5.08
N GLU A 58 20.27 5.97 -3.87
CA GLU A 58 21.24 6.54 -2.92
C GLU A 58 22.51 5.68 -2.78
N VAL A 59 22.40 4.35 -2.87
CA VAL A 59 23.50 3.45 -2.49
C VAL A 59 24.27 2.91 -3.70
N TRP A 60 23.59 2.35 -4.69
CA TRP A 60 24.22 1.74 -5.88
C TRP A 60 25.00 2.73 -6.75
N PRO A 61 24.61 4.01 -6.91
CA PRO A 61 25.43 4.99 -7.63
C PRO A 61 26.77 5.26 -6.96
N LEU A 62 26.83 5.20 -5.62
CA LEU A 62 28.05 5.38 -4.83
C LEU A 62 28.89 4.09 -4.75
N THR A 63 28.32 2.95 -5.14
CA THR A 63 29.00 1.66 -5.12
C THR A 63 29.94 1.54 -6.31
N LYS A 64 31.24 1.31 -6.06
CA LYS A 64 32.25 1.13 -7.11
C LYS A 64 31.85 -0.03 -8.05
N PRO A 65 32.08 0.09 -9.38
CA PRO A 65 31.73 -0.96 -10.34
C PRO A 65 32.32 -2.34 -10.01
N GLU A 66 33.48 -2.37 -9.35
CA GLU A 66 34.24 -3.55 -8.97
C GLU A 66 33.50 -4.49 -8.01
N PHE A 67 32.58 -3.94 -7.22
CA PHE A 67 31.78 -4.63 -6.21
C PHE A 67 30.35 -4.96 -6.66
N ARG A 68 29.94 -4.51 -7.85
CA ARG A 68 28.57 -4.76 -8.35
C ARG A 68 28.42 -6.22 -8.77
N GLY A 69 27.40 -6.90 -8.24
CA GLY A 69 27.07 -8.29 -8.57
C GLY A 69 27.99 -9.36 -7.95
N LYS A 70 28.95 -8.95 -7.10
CA LYS A 70 29.79 -9.88 -6.34
C LYS A 70 29.29 -9.93 -4.89
N PRO A 71 28.90 -11.10 -4.38
CA PRO A 71 28.62 -11.24 -2.95
C PRO A 71 29.92 -11.05 -2.17
N VAL A 72 29.86 -10.29 -1.07
CA VAL A 72 30.98 -10.17 -0.13
C VAL A 72 31.18 -11.54 0.53
N THR A 73 32.40 -12.06 0.49
CA THR A 73 32.74 -13.31 1.16
C THR A 73 32.77 -13.12 2.67
N LYS A 74 32.64 -14.21 3.42
CA LYS A 74 32.69 -14.14 4.89
C LYS A 74 34.03 -13.59 5.38
N GLU A 75 35.12 -14.00 4.75
CA GLU A 75 36.49 -13.56 5.08
C GLU A 75 36.67 -12.05 4.86
N GLU A 76 36.14 -11.52 3.75
CA GLU A 76 36.13 -10.07 3.48
C GLU A 76 35.25 -9.30 4.48
N MET A 77 34.13 -9.88 4.91
CA MET A 77 33.24 -9.27 5.89
C MET A 77 33.89 -9.21 7.28
N ASP A 78 34.49 -10.30 7.72
CA ASP A 78 35.14 -10.40 9.04
C ASP A 78 36.31 -9.39 9.15
N ALA A 79 37.06 -9.19 8.05
CA ALA A 79 38.16 -8.21 7.98
C ALA A 79 37.72 -6.73 8.06
N LEU A 80 36.42 -6.41 7.93
CA LEU A 80 35.91 -5.03 8.08
C LEU A 80 35.67 -4.64 9.55
N TRP A 81 35.67 -5.62 10.46
CA TRP A 81 35.34 -5.43 11.89
C TRP A 81 36.52 -5.74 12.83
N GLU A 82 37.70 -6.06 12.30
CA GLU A 82 39.00 -6.13 13.01
C GLU A 82 39.76 -4.80 12.95
#